data_AF-A0AAP0B0X7-F1
#
_entry.id   AF-A0AAP0B0X7-F1
#
_cell.length_a   1.000
_cell.length_b   1.000
_cell.length_c   1.000
_cell.angle_alpha   90.00
_cell.angle_beta   90.00
_cell.angle_gamma   90.00
#
_symmetry.space_group_name_H-M   'P 1'
#
loop_
_entity.id
_entity.type
_entity.pdbx_description
1 polymer ?
#
loop_
_entity_poly.entity_id
_entity_poly.type
_entity_poly.pdbx_seq_one_letter_code
_entity_poly.pdbx_strand_id
1 'polypeptide(L)'
;MYFHGARFSNYEAWLSDPTHIAPSAQVVWPIVGQEILNGDVGGGFRGIQITSGFFQIWRASGITSELQLYCTTIGALVFASLMLFAGWFHYHKAAPKLAWFQDVESMLNHHLAGLLGLGSLSWAGHQIHVSLPINQFLDAGVDPKEIPLPHEFILNRDLLAQLYPSFVEGATPFFTLNRAKYAEFLSFRGGLDPITGGLWLSDIAHHHLAIAILFLIAGHMYRTNWAIGHGLKDILEAHKGPFTGQGHKGLYEILTTSWHAQLSLNLAMLGSLTIVVAHHMYSMPPIHT
;
A
#
# COMPACT_ATOMS: atom_id res chain seq x y z
N MET A 1 -7.16 7.52 -12.93
CA MET A 1 -6.67 8.36 -11.82
C MET A 1 -5.31 8.94 -12.14
N TYR A 2 -4.22 8.15 -12.16
CA TYR A 2 -2.88 8.63 -12.52
C TYR A 2 -2.82 9.43 -13.84
N PHE A 3 -3.48 8.98 -14.90
CA PHE A 3 -3.49 9.69 -16.19
C PHE A 3 -4.08 11.10 -16.10
N HIS A 4 -5.18 11.25 -15.34
CA HIS A 4 -5.82 12.54 -15.11
C HIS A 4 -4.90 13.46 -14.31
N GLY A 5 -4.23 12.92 -13.29
CA GLY A 5 -3.15 13.61 -12.58
C GLY A 5 -2.02 14.07 -13.50
N ALA A 6 -1.60 13.24 -14.46
CA ALA A 6 -0.50 13.53 -15.35
C ALA A 6 -0.82 14.52 -16.49
N ARG A 7 -2.10 14.76 -16.80
CA ARG A 7 -2.49 15.49 -18.04
C ARG A 7 -3.48 16.62 -17.83
N PHE A 8 -4.29 16.56 -16.79
CA PHE A 8 -5.43 17.46 -16.59
C PHE A 8 -5.53 17.90 -15.14
N SER A 9 -4.38 18.15 -14.51
CA SER A 9 -4.30 18.47 -13.10
C SER A 9 -3.35 19.63 -12.83
N ASN A 10 -3.40 20.15 -11.61
CA ASN A 10 -2.44 21.12 -11.09
C ASN A 10 -1.44 20.48 -10.10
N TYR A 11 -1.09 19.20 -10.27
CA TYR A 11 -0.30 18.44 -9.28
C TYR A 11 1.05 19.08 -8.94
N GLU A 12 1.86 19.46 -9.94
CA GLU A 12 3.18 20.07 -9.67
C GLU A 12 3.06 21.46 -9.01
N ALA A 13 2.04 22.24 -9.41
CA ALA A 13 1.75 23.51 -8.78
C ALA A 13 1.34 23.31 -7.32
N TRP A 14 0.41 22.38 -7.06
CA TRP A 14 0.00 21.99 -5.71
C TRP A 14 1.18 21.48 -4.87
N LEU A 15 2.10 20.72 -5.45
CA LEU A 15 3.26 20.21 -4.72
C LEU A 15 4.20 21.33 -4.24
N SER A 16 4.21 22.46 -4.95
CA SER A 16 5.02 23.64 -4.60
C SER A 16 4.36 24.52 -3.52
N ASP A 17 3.02 24.54 -3.46
CA ASP A 17 2.25 25.27 -2.43
C ASP A 17 0.99 24.48 -2.01
N PRO A 18 1.17 23.39 -1.23
CA PRO A 18 0.11 22.45 -0.92
C PRO A 18 -0.92 23.01 0.06
N THR A 19 -0.62 24.13 0.72
CA THR A 19 -1.48 24.76 1.73
C THR A 19 -2.49 25.73 1.11
N HIS A 20 -2.16 26.40 0.01
CA HIS A 20 -3.05 27.39 -0.61
C HIS A 20 -3.66 26.92 -1.94
N ILE A 21 -3.01 26.02 -2.66
CA ILE A 21 -3.53 25.50 -3.94
C ILE A 21 -4.47 24.33 -3.64
N ALA A 22 -5.66 24.33 -4.23
CA ALA A 22 -6.60 23.23 -4.09
C ALA A 22 -6.31 22.13 -5.13
N PRO A 23 -6.38 20.84 -4.75
CA PRO A 23 -6.12 19.75 -5.68
C PRO A 23 -7.23 19.66 -6.74
N SER A 24 -6.86 19.67 -8.02
CA SER A 24 -7.78 19.50 -9.15
C SER A 24 -7.18 18.57 -10.20
N ALA A 25 -8.00 17.65 -10.74
CA ALA A 25 -7.57 16.68 -11.76
C ALA A 25 -8.66 16.39 -12.82
N GLN A 26 -9.65 17.28 -12.93
CA GLN A 26 -10.73 17.15 -13.90
C GLN A 26 -11.07 18.51 -14.49
N VAL A 27 -11.11 18.56 -15.82
CA VAL A 27 -11.41 19.77 -16.59
C VAL A 27 -12.62 19.52 -17.48
N VAL A 28 -13.55 20.47 -17.50
CA VAL A 28 -14.78 20.40 -18.28
C VAL A 28 -14.60 21.13 -19.60
N TRP A 29 -15.06 20.53 -20.71
CA TRP A 29 -15.02 21.18 -22.02
C TRP A 29 -16.07 22.31 -22.15
N PRO A 30 -15.72 23.43 -22.83
CA PRO A 30 -16.61 24.58 -22.99
C PRO A 30 -17.57 24.40 -24.17
N ILE A 31 -18.67 23.67 -23.95
CA ILE A 31 -19.65 23.36 -25.01
C ILE A 31 -20.94 24.18 -24.84
N VAL A 32 -21.50 24.19 -23.64
CA VAL A 32 -22.85 24.75 -23.36
C VAL A 32 -22.88 25.72 -22.18
N GLY A 33 -21.73 26.29 -21.80
CA GLY A 33 -21.59 27.11 -20.57
C GLY A 33 -21.19 26.31 -19.33
N GLN A 34 -21.05 24.98 -19.46
CA GLN A 34 -20.64 24.08 -18.36
C GLN A 34 -19.19 24.30 -17.90
N GLU A 35 -18.38 25.06 -18.65
CA GLU A 35 -17.05 25.49 -18.21
C GLU A 35 -17.08 26.42 -16.99
N ILE A 36 -18.25 26.91 -16.57
CA ILE A 36 -18.46 27.54 -15.26
C ILE A 36 -18.03 26.62 -14.10
N LEU A 37 -18.05 25.29 -14.31
CA LEU A 37 -17.59 24.28 -13.35
C LEU A 37 -16.05 24.27 -13.20
N ASN A 38 -15.30 24.86 -14.13
CA ASN A 38 -13.86 25.03 -14.01
C ASN A 38 -13.56 26.23 -13.09
N GLY A 39 -13.69 25.99 -11.78
CA GLY A 39 -13.36 26.95 -10.74
C GLY A 39 -11.87 27.30 -10.74
N ASP A 40 -11.53 28.50 -10.27
CA ASP A 40 -10.13 28.84 -9.99
C ASP A 40 -9.70 28.13 -8.70
N VAL A 41 -8.72 27.24 -8.82
CA VAL A 41 -8.21 26.40 -7.72
C VAL A 41 -6.77 26.77 -7.33
N GLY A 42 -6.25 27.87 -7.87
CA GLY A 42 -4.86 28.29 -7.67
C GLY A 42 -3.87 27.64 -8.65
N GLY A 43 -2.61 28.08 -8.59
CA GLY A 43 -1.55 27.59 -9.48
C GLY A 43 -1.74 27.92 -10.96
N GLY A 44 -2.57 28.93 -11.28
CA GLY A 44 -2.92 29.28 -12.67
C GLY A 44 -3.80 28.25 -13.38
N PHE A 45 -4.40 27.32 -12.63
CA PHE A 45 -5.22 26.23 -13.16
C PHE A 45 -6.70 26.43 -12.84
N ARG A 46 -7.57 26.08 -13.79
CA ARG A 46 -9.02 26.08 -13.59
C ARG A 46 -9.61 24.71 -13.89
N GLY A 47 -10.34 24.16 -12.94
CA GLY A 47 -10.88 22.82 -13.02
C GLY A 47 -11.81 22.50 -11.85
N ILE A 48 -12.25 21.25 -11.78
CA ILE A 48 -13.05 20.73 -10.67
C ILE A 48 -12.09 20.33 -9.54
N GLN A 49 -12.31 20.88 -8.35
CA GLN A 49 -11.60 20.46 -7.14
C GLN A 49 -11.94 18.99 -6.80
N ILE A 50 -10.93 18.17 -6.60
CA ILE A 50 -11.10 16.75 -6.23
C ILE A 50 -10.96 16.57 -4.72
N THR A 51 -11.73 15.63 -4.16
CA THR A 51 -11.73 15.30 -2.72
C THR A 51 -11.27 13.87 -2.44
N SER A 52 -10.71 13.19 -3.44
CA SER A 52 -10.30 11.79 -3.35
C SER A 52 -8.95 11.56 -2.64
N GLY A 53 -8.20 12.62 -2.31
CA GLY A 53 -6.91 12.54 -1.60
C GLY A 53 -5.73 12.03 -2.44
N PHE A 54 -5.84 11.96 -3.78
CA PHE A 54 -4.78 11.38 -4.62
C PHE A 54 -3.47 12.17 -4.60
N PHE A 55 -3.53 13.51 -4.51
CA PHE A 55 -2.34 14.35 -4.51
C PHE A 55 -1.46 14.07 -3.28
N GLN A 56 -2.10 13.94 -2.12
CA GLN A 56 -1.45 13.59 -0.85
C GLN A 56 -0.82 12.20 -0.92
N ILE A 57 -1.50 11.22 -1.54
CA ILE A 57 -0.96 9.86 -1.75
C ILE A 57 0.27 9.88 -2.68
N TRP A 58 0.23 10.65 -3.76
CA TRP A 58 1.35 10.76 -4.70
C TRP A 58 2.56 11.44 -4.07
N ARG A 59 2.35 12.53 -3.32
CA ARG A 59 3.41 13.19 -2.53
C ARG A 59 4.03 12.23 -1.52
N ALA A 60 3.20 11.52 -0.74
CA ALA A 60 3.66 10.53 0.21
C ALA A 60 4.40 9.35 -0.46
N SER A 61 4.22 9.13 -1.77
CA SER A 61 4.96 8.11 -2.54
C SER A 61 6.27 8.65 -3.15
N GLY A 62 6.59 9.93 -2.95
CA GLY A 62 7.76 10.59 -3.52
C GLY A 62 7.63 10.92 -5.00
N ILE A 63 6.40 11.08 -5.52
CA ILE A 63 6.16 11.50 -6.90
C ILE A 63 6.29 13.02 -6.98
N THR A 64 7.21 13.53 -7.79
CA THR A 64 7.52 14.96 -7.91
C THR A 64 7.16 15.56 -9.27
N SER A 65 6.83 14.73 -10.28
CA SER A 65 6.51 15.20 -11.62
C SER A 65 5.38 14.45 -12.32
N GLU A 66 4.72 15.11 -13.27
CA GLU A 66 3.68 14.54 -14.11
C GLU A 66 4.18 13.36 -14.96
N LEU A 67 5.47 13.36 -15.32
CA LEU A 67 6.08 12.27 -16.09
C LEU A 67 6.00 10.93 -15.33
N GLN A 68 6.24 10.95 -14.02
CA GLN A 68 6.15 9.75 -13.19
C GLN A 68 4.71 9.23 -13.11
N LEU A 69 3.71 10.12 -13.00
CA LEU A 69 2.28 9.77 -13.05
C LEU A 69 1.91 9.15 -14.42
N TYR A 70 2.46 9.69 -15.51
CA TYR A 70 2.26 9.16 -16.85
C TYR A 70 2.85 7.75 -17.00
N CYS A 71 4.10 7.54 -16.59
CA CYS A 71 4.74 6.22 -16.59
C CYS A 71 3.94 5.20 -15.75
N THR A 72 3.46 5.62 -14.58
CA THR A 72 2.62 4.78 -13.70
C THR A 72 1.31 4.41 -14.37
N THR A 73 0.72 5.32 -15.15
CA THR A 73 -0.47 5.04 -15.96
C THR A 73 -0.20 3.94 -16.98
N ILE A 74 0.88 4.05 -17.75
CA ILE A 74 1.22 3.04 -18.76
C ILE A 74 1.47 1.68 -18.11
N GLY A 75 2.22 1.65 -17.00
CA GLY A 75 2.42 0.42 -16.22
C GLY A 75 1.11 -0.20 -15.74
N ALA A 76 0.18 0.61 -15.22
CA ALA A 76 -1.13 0.15 -14.78
C ALA A 76 -1.99 -0.40 -15.93
N LEU A 77 -1.94 0.21 -17.12
CA LEU A 77 -2.66 -0.28 -18.31
C LEU A 77 -2.08 -1.60 -18.84
N VAL A 78 -0.75 -1.74 -18.84
CA VAL A 78 -0.10 -3.01 -19.17
C VAL A 78 -0.51 -4.08 -18.17
N PHE A 79 -0.50 -3.78 -16.87
CA PHE A 79 -0.91 -4.74 -15.84
C PHE A 79 -2.39 -5.12 -15.95
N ALA A 80 -3.29 -4.17 -16.24
CA ALA A 80 -4.69 -4.46 -16.53
C ALA A 80 -4.85 -5.41 -17.71
N SER A 81 -4.08 -5.20 -18.78
CA SER A 81 -4.06 -6.09 -19.95
C SER A 81 -3.56 -7.50 -19.59
N LEU A 82 -2.52 -7.59 -18.75
CA LEU A 82 -2.02 -8.87 -18.24
C LEU A 82 -3.05 -9.59 -17.36
N MET A 83 -3.80 -8.87 -16.53
CA MET A 83 -4.87 -9.46 -15.70
C MET A 83 -6.01 -10.02 -16.55
N LEU A 84 -6.43 -9.29 -17.61
CA LEU A 84 -7.41 -9.79 -18.56
C LEU A 84 -6.92 -11.04 -19.30
N PHE A 85 -5.65 -11.04 -19.72
CA PHE A 85 -5.03 -12.19 -20.36
C PHE A 85 -4.95 -13.39 -19.40
N ALA A 86 -4.52 -13.18 -18.16
CA ALA A 86 -4.45 -14.24 -17.14
C ALA A 86 -5.84 -14.85 -16.87
N GLY A 87 -6.89 -14.02 -16.81
CA GLY A 87 -8.27 -14.49 -16.69
C GLY A 87 -8.71 -15.35 -17.88
N TRP A 88 -8.45 -14.89 -19.11
CA TRP A 88 -8.73 -15.69 -20.31
C TRP A 88 -7.94 -17.00 -20.31
N PHE A 89 -6.66 -16.96 -19.96
CA PHE A 89 -5.75 -18.09 -19.97
C PHE A 89 -6.16 -19.16 -18.96
N HIS A 90 -6.44 -18.76 -17.71
CA HIS A 90 -6.87 -19.67 -16.65
C HIS A 90 -8.32 -20.15 -16.78
N TYR A 91 -9.07 -19.64 -17.75
CA TYR A 91 -10.38 -20.20 -18.10
C TYR A 91 -10.32 -21.11 -19.34
N HIS A 92 -9.68 -20.66 -20.43
CA HIS A 92 -9.74 -21.33 -21.72
C HIS A 92 -8.54 -22.24 -22.05
N LYS A 93 -7.38 -22.03 -21.41
CA LYS A 93 -6.13 -22.74 -21.74
C LYS A 93 -5.63 -23.62 -20.60
N ALA A 94 -5.62 -23.10 -19.39
CA ALA A 94 -5.10 -23.78 -18.21
C ALA A 94 -6.08 -23.66 -17.04
N ALA A 95 -7.27 -24.23 -17.21
CA ALA A 95 -8.30 -24.29 -16.18
C ALA A 95 -7.84 -25.13 -14.97
N PRO A 96 -7.71 -24.55 -13.76
CA PRO A 96 -7.33 -25.30 -12.58
C PRO A 96 -8.42 -26.32 -12.19
N LYS A 97 -8.00 -27.42 -11.58
CA LYS A 97 -8.91 -28.45 -11.04
C LYS A 97 -9.44 -28.04 -9.67
N LEU A 98 -10.58 -28.61 -9.26
CA LEU A 98 -11.19 -28.32 -7.95
C LEU A 98 -10.23 -28.54 -6.77
N ALA A 99 -9.39 -29.57 -6.82
CA ALA A 99 -8.39 -29.84 -5.78
C ALA A 99 -7.42 -28.67 -5.56
N TRP A 100 -7.13 -27.87 -6.59
CA TRP A 100 -6.30 -26.67 -6.45
C TRP A 100 -7.04 -25.55 -5.70
N PHE A 101 -8.32 -25.34 -6.01
CA PHE A 101 -9.15 -24.34 -5.29
C PHE A 101 -9.42 -24.73 -3.83
N GLN A 102 -9.44 -26.02 -3.53
CA GLN A 102 -9.69 -26.56 -2.19
C GLN A 102 -8.43 -26.72 -1.33
N ASP A 103 -7.25 -26.43 -1.88
CA ASP A 103 -5.98 -26.40 -1.12
C ASP A 103 -5.88 -25.11 -0.29
N VAL A 104 -6.72 -25.04 0.74
CA VAL A 104 -6.90 -23.84 1.58
C VAL A 104 -5.69 -23.56 2.45
N GLU A 105 -4.98 -24.57 2.91
CA GLU A 105 -3.73 -24.41 3.64
C GLU A 105 -2.66 -23.72 2.76
N SER A 106 -2.49 -24.16 1.51
CA SER A 106 -1.59 -23.50 0.58
C SER A 106 -2.05 -22.08 0.25
N MET A 107 -3.34 -21.89 -0.03
CA MET A 107 -3.90 -20.56 -0.30
C MET A 107 -3.66 -19.58 0.85
N LEU A 108 -3.89 -19.98 2.10
CA LEU A 108 -3.66 -19.13 3.27
C LEU A 108 -2.18 -18.83 3.48
N ASN A 109 -1.29 -19.82 3.35
CA ASN A 109 0.15 -19.59 3.46
C ASN A 109 0.64 -18.58 2.40
N HIS A 110 0.21 -18.74 1.14
CA HIS A 110 0.59 -17.83 0.05
C HIS A 110 -0.03 -16.44 0.20
N HIS A 111 -1.26 -16.31 0.68
CA HIS A 111 -1.87 -15.00 0.90
C HIS A 111 -1.26 -14.28 2.10
N LEU A 112 -1.03 -14.98 3.22
CA LEU A 112 -0.42 -14.39 4.40
C LEU A 112 1.05 -14.03 4.14
N ALA A 113 1.92 -14.99 3.82
CA ALA A 113 3.34 -14.70 3.64
C ALA A 113 3.64 -13.99 2.31
N GLY A 114 3.04 -14.46 1.21
CA GLY A 114 3.28 -13.94 -0.12
C GLY A 114 2.61 -12.59 -0.35
N LEU A 115 1.27 -12.57 -0.43
CA LEU A 115 0.53 -11.35 -0.78
C LEU A 115 0.67 -10.25 0.29
N LEU A 116 0.40 -10.56 1.56
CA LEU A 116 0.45 -9.57 2.63
C LEU A 116 1.88 -9.33 3.14
N GLY A 117 2.64 -10.38 3.40
CA GLY A 117 4.01 -10.31 3.92
C GLY A 117 4.99 -9.65 2.93
N LEU A 118 5.17 -10.23 1.74
CA LEU A 118 6.08 -9.65 0.73
C LEU A 118 5.57 -8.33 0.17
N GLY A 119 4.24 -8.14 0.10
CA GLY A 119 3.64 -6.86 -0.28
C GLY A 119 4.02 -5.75 0.71
N SER A 120 3.85 -6.00 2.01
CA SER A 120 4.22 -5.04 3.06
C SER A 120 5.74 -4.81 3.12
N LEU A 121 6.55 -5.86 2.93
CA LEU A 121 8.01 -5.75 2.89
C LEU A 121 8.49 -4.87 1.73
N SER A 122 7.92 -5.10 0.53
CA SER A 122 8.25 -4.33 -0.67
C SER A 122 7.84 -2.87 -0.51
N TRP A 123 6.68 -2.61 0.11
CA TRP A 123 6.22 -1.26 0.41
C TRP A 123 7.12 -0.56 1.43
N ALA A 124 7.54 -1.24 2.50
CA ALA A 124 8.52 -0.71 3.45
C ALA A 124 9.84 -0.35 2.75
N GLY A 125 10.32 -1.21 1.84
CA GLY A 125 11.51 -0.92 1.02
C GLY A 125 11.34 0.33 0.15
N HIS A 126 10.20 0.47 -0.54
CA HIS A 126 9.88 1.69 -1.29
C HIS A 126 9.83 2.93 -0.37
N GLN A 127 9.22 2.80 0.81
CA GLN A 127 9.13 3.90 1.76
C GLN A 127 10.51 4.36 2.23
N ILE A 128 11.37 3.41 2.61
CA ILE A 128 12.72 3.71 3.12
C ILE A 128 13.63 4.32 2.04
N HIS A 129 13.57 3.81 0.81
CA HIS A 129 14.55 4.16 -0.22
C HIS A 129 14.09 5.23 -1.21
N VAL A 130 12.79 5.57 -1.24
CA VAL A 130 12.24 6.55 -2.19
C VAL A 130 11.40 7.60 -1.49
N SER A 131 10.34 7.19 -0.79
CA SER A 131 9.38 8.13 -0.18
C SER A 131 10.04 9.00 0.88
N LEU A 132 10.75 8.39 1.84
CA LEU A 132 11.35 9.09 2.98
C LEU A 132 12.36 10.17 2.56
N PRO A 133 13.38 9.87 1.73
CA PRO A 133 14.33 10.87 1.26
C PRO A 133 13.65 12.06 0.57
N ILE A 134 12.69 11.80 -0.32
CA ILE A 134 12.02 12.84 -1.10
C ILE A 134 11.14 13.70 -0.21
N ASN A 135 10.37 13.10 0.69
CA ASN A 135 9.50 13.87 1.59
C ASN A 135 10.32 14.72 2.56
N GLN A 136 11.49 14.27 3.01
CA GLN A 136 12.37 15.09 3.84
C GLN A 136 12.82 16.38 3.12
N PHE A 137 13.05 16.34 1.80
CA PHE A 137 13.32 17.54 1.01
C PHE A 137 12.07 18.42 0.80
N LEU A 138 10.93 17.80 0.50
CA LEU A 138 9.66 18.52 0.32
C LEU A 138 9.25 19.26 1.60
N ASP A 139 9.39 18.61 2.76
CA ASP A 139 9.05 19.18 4.07
C ASP A 139 10.06 20.27 4.49
N ALA A 140 11.27 20.26 3.92
CA ALA A 140 12.25 21.34 4.04
C ALA A 140 11.99 22.50 3.05
N GLY A 141 10.96 22.43 2.22
CA GLY A 141 10.58 23.48 1.26
C GLY A 141 11.46 23.54 0.01
N VAL A 142 12.16 22.46 -0.32
CA VAL A 142 12.95 22.37 -1.56
C VAL A 142 12.00 22.21 -2.75
N ASP A 143 12.24 22.99 -3.82
CA ASP A 143 11.46 22.90 -5.05
C ASP A 143 11.51 21.46 -5.61
N PRO A 144 10.38 20.84 -5.97
CA PRO A 144 10.34 19.47 -6.47
C PRO A 144 11.27 19.17 -7.66
N LYS A 145 11.64 20.19 -8.44
CA LYS A 145 12.55 20.08 -9.59
C LYS A 145 14.03 20.00 -9.20
N GLU A 146 14.36 20.50 -8.01
CA GLU A 146 15.73 20.49 -7.47
C GLU A 146 15.99 19.22 -6.63
N ILE A 147 14.94 18.45 -6.31
CA ILE A 147 15.08 17.19 -5.57
C ILE A 147 15.67 16.13 -6.51
N PRO A 148 16.76 15.43 -6.10
CA PRO A 148 17.31 14.31 -6.87
C PRO A 148 16.24 13.26 -7.20
N LEU A 149 16.33 12.66 -8.38
CA LEU A 149 15.35 11.65 -8.78
C LEU A 149 15.48 10.38 -7.92
N PRO A 150 14.40 9.60 -7.71
CA PRO A 150 14.41 8.41 -6.86
C PRO A 150 15.57 7.43 -7.09
N HIS A 151 16.00 7.26 -8.35
CA HIS A 151 17.08 6.34 -8.69
C HIS A 151 18.46 6.84 -8.24
N GLU A 152 18.64 8.15 -8.07
CA GLU A 152 19.90 8.73 -7.57
C GLU A 152 20.12 8.36 -6.11
N PHE A 153 19.06 8.35 -5.28
CA PHE A 153 19.15 7.86 -3.90
C PHE A 153 19.52 6.38 -3.81
N ILE A 154 19.10 5.57 -4.78
CA ILE A 154 19.42 4.13 -4.82
C ILE A 154 20.87 3.91 -5.25
N LEU A 155 21.32 4.63 -6.29
CA LEU A 155 22.64 4.44 -6.88
C LEU A 155 23.74 5.14 -6.09
N ASN A 156 23.43 6.25 -5.41
CA ASN A 156 24.37 7.03 -4.63
C ASN A 156 24.07 6.93 -3.13
N ARG A 157 24.76 6.00 -2.47
CA ARG A 157 24.64 5.83 -1.01
C ARG A 157 25.04 7.08 -0.23
N ASP A 158 25.96 7.90 -0.74
CA ASP A 158 26.44 9.09 -0.04
C ASP A 158 25.33 10.15 0.05
N LEU A 159 24.41 10.18 -0.92
CA LEU A 159 23.24 11.04 -0.88
C LEU A 159 22.26 10.63 0.23
N LEU A 160 21.98 9.33 0.36
CA LEU A 160 21.16 8.80 1.47
C LEU A 160 21.86 9.00 2.82
N ALA A 161 23.17 8.79 2.88
CA ALA A 161 23.95 8.96 4.11
C ALA A 161 23.98 10.40 4.63
N GLN A 162 23.81 11.40 3.76
CA GLN A 162 23.67 12.80 4.18
C GLN A 162 22.35 13.05 4.93
N LEU A 163 21.28 12.35 4.57
CA LEU A 163 19.98 12.44 5.24
C LEU A 163 19.91 11.54 6.48
N TYR A 164 20.47 10.33 6.36
CA TYR A 164 20.44 9.27 7.35
C TYR A 164 21.85 8.68 7.52
N PRO A 165 22.69 9.24 8.42
CA PRO A 165 24.07 8.82 8.63
C PRO A 165 24.28 7.31 8.82
N SER A 166 23.28 6.63 9.39
CA SER A 166 23.26 5.17 9.56
C SER A 166 23.45 4.36 8.27
N PHE A 167 23.13 4.91 7.10
CA PHE A 167 23.31 4.22 5.80
C PHE A 167 24.78 3.96 5.45
N VAL A 168 25.73 4.67 6.06
CA VAL A 168 27.18 4.40 5.88
C VAL A 168 27.55 2.99 6.34
N GLU A 169 26.88 2.48 7.39
CA GLU A 169 27.13 1.14 7.95
C GLU A 169 26.63 0.00 7.02
N GLY A 170 25.84 0.34 6.00
CA GLY A 170 25.24 -0.60 5.06
C GLY A 170 24.31 -1.60 5.75
N ALA A 171 24.25 -2.82 5.22
CA ALA A 171 23.39 -3.87 5.77
C ALA A 171 24.01 -4.63 6.97
N THR A 172 25.25 -4.30 7.38
CA THR A 172 25.95 -5.02 8.45
C THR A 172 25.16 -5.04 9.78
N PRO A 173 24.56 -3.92 10.24
CA PRO A 173 23.75 -3.92 11.46
C PRO A 173 22.52 -4.83 11.38
N PHE A 174 22.01 -5.13 10.18
CA PHE A 174 20.87 -6.04 10.00
C PHE A 174 21.27 -7.48 10.29
N PHE A 175 22.36 -7.97 9.69
CA PHE A 175 22.83 -9.35 9.88
C PHE A 175 23.42 -9.62 11.27
N THR A 176 23.88 -8.56 11.95
CA THR A 176 24.37 -8.62 13.34
C THR A 176 23.28 -8.37 14.38
N LEU A 177 22.04 -8.13 13.94
CA LEU A 177 20.88 -7.80 14.79
C LEU A 177 21.06 -6.54 15.64
N ASN A 178 21.97 -5.63 15.28
CA ASN A 178 22.15 -4.33 15.92
C ASN A 178 21.14 -3.29 15.37
N ARG A 179 19.87 -3.49 15.69
CA ARG A 179 18.73 -2.73 15.11
C ARG A 179 18.69 -1.26 15.53
N ALA A 180 19.33 -0.90 16.64
CA ALA A 180 19.36 0.48 17.16
C ALA A 180 19.94 1.48 16.15
N LYS A 181 20.76 1.00 15.21
CA LYS A 181 21.36 1.81 14.15
C LYS A 181 20.36 2.36 13.13
N TYR A 182 19.16 1.79 13.02
CA TYR A 182 18.18 2.20 12.01
C TYR A 182 17.10 3.16 12.53
N ALA A 183 17.23 3.67 13.75
CA ALA A 183 16.20 4.49 14.40
C ALA A 183 15.90 5.82 13.69
N GLU A 184 16.79 6.29 12.81
CA GLU A 184 16.63 7.53 12.04
C GLU A 184 15.51 7.44 10.99
N PHE A 185 15.36 6.28 10.35
CA PHE A 185 14.36 6.04 9.29
C PHE A 185 13.34 4.94 9.65
N LEU A 186 13.59 4.17 10.70
CA LEU A 186 12.63 3.26 11.36
C LEU A 186 12.33 3.76 12.77
N SER A 187 11.52 4.81 12.85
CA SER A 187 11.22 5.45 14.13
C SER A 187 10.00 4.83 14.83
N PHE A 188 9.75 5.29 16.05
CA PHE A 188 8.52 5.03 16.80
C PHE A 188 8.17 6.29 17.60
N ARG A 189 7.95 7.40 16.88
CA ARG A 189 7.69 8.71 17.49
C ARG A 189 6.29 8.75 18.10
N GLY A 190 5.31 8.20 17.38
CA GLY A 190 3.92 8.11 17.82
C GLY A 190 3.24 9.47 17.83
N GLY A 191 2.57 9.82 16.73
CA GLY A 191 1.83 11.06 16.60
C GLY A 191 1.85 11.59 15.17
N LEU A 192 1.57 12.87 15.02
CA LEU A 192 1.56 13.57 13.74
C LEU A 192 2.84 14.39 13.57
N ASP A 193 3.29 14.49 12.33
CA ASP A 193 4.33 15.41 11.92
C ASP A 193 3.75 16.84 11.93
N PRO A 194 4.35 17.77 12.70
CA PRO A 194 3.86 19.14 12.80
C PRO A 194 3.95 19.95 11.50
N ILE A 195 4.76 19.52 10.53
CA ILE A 195 4.90 20.19 9.23
C ILE A 195 3.74 19.78 8.32
N THR A 196 3.44 18.48 8.26
CA THR A 196 2.51 17.93 7.28
C THR A 196 1.10 17.68 7.82
N GLY A 197 0.93 17.62 9.14
CA GLY A 197 -0.30 17.21 9.81
C GLY A 197 -0.65 15.73 9.65
N GLY A 198 0.17 14.95 8.93
CA GLY A 198 0.02 13.51 8.74
C GLY A 198 0.89 12.69 9.71
N LEU A 199 0.74 11.37 9.71
CA LEU A 199 1.63 10.45 10.44
C LEU A 199 3.07 10.55 9.92
N TRP A 200 4.04 10.34 10.82
CA TRP A 200 5.46 10.24 10.44
C TRP A 200 5.69 9.11 9.45
N LEU A 201 6.19 9.42 8.25
CA LEU A 201 6.46 8.40 7.23
C LEU A 201 7.44 7.32 7.71
N SER A 202 8.38 7.66 8.60
CA SER A 202 9.33 6.72 9.19
C SER A 202 8.67 5.76 10.18
N ASP A 203 7.63 6.20 10.90
CA ASP A 203 6.78 5.33 11.73
C ASP A 203 5.94 4.41 10.82
N ILE A 204 5.43 4.92 9.69
CA ILE A 204 4.70 4.10 8.71
C ILE A 204 5.61 3.05 8.08
N ALA A 205 6.86 3.39 7.75
CA ALA A 205 7.84 2.45 7.20
C ALA A 205 8.16 1.33 8.20
N HIS A 206 8.36 1.70 9.47
CA HIS A 206 8.57 0.74 10.55
C HIS A 206 7.33 -0.13 10.79
N HIS A 207 6.12 0.44 10.72
CA HIS A 207 4.88 -0.30 10.79
C HIS A 207 4.79 -1.36 9.68
N HIS A 208 5.03 -1.01 8.42
CA HIS A 208 5.01 -1.98 7.32
C HIS A 208 6.08 -3.06 7.48
N LEU A 209 7.28 -2.71 7.95
CA LEU A 209 8.30 -3.72 8.25
C LEU A 209 7.84 -4.71 9.33
N ALA A 210 7.19 -4.22 10.40
CA ALA A 210 6.64 -5.08 11.44
C ALA A 210 5.49 -5.97 10.92
N ILE A 211 4.59 -5.40 10.11
CA ILE A 211 3.49 -6.13 9.46
C ILE A 211 4.02 -7.20 8.50
N ALA A 212 5.06 -6.89 7.73
CA ALA A 212 5.72 -7.84 6.86
C ALA A 212 6.26 -9.05 7.63
N ILE A 213 7.00 -8.82 8.72
CA ILE A 213 7.53 -9.90 9.57
C ILE A 213 6.40 -10.75 10.15
N LEU A 214 5.35 -10.10 10.68
CA LEU A 214 4.20 -10.78 11.26
C LEU A 214 3.54 -11.71 10.23
N PHE A 215 3.25 -11.21 9.03
CA PHE A 215 2.55 -11.98 8.00
C PHE A 215 3.44 -13.04 7.34
N LEU A 216 4.74 -12.76 7.18
CA LEU A 216 5.71 -13.77 6.73
C LEU A 216 5.75 -14.95 7.71
N ILE A 217 5.78 -14.71 9.02
CA ILE A 217 5.73 -15.78 10.01
C ILE A 217 4.36 -16.47 10.01
N ALA A 218 3.26 -15.71 9.97
CA ALA A 218 1.90 -16.26 9.99
C ALA A 218 1.63 -17.19 8.80
N GLY A 219 2.16 -16.88 7.61
CA GLY A 219 2.02 -17.73 6.43
C GLY A 219 2.84 -19.02 6.44
N HIS A 220 3.49 -19.37 7.55
CA HIS A 220 4.14 -20.68 7.76
C HIS A 220 3.40 -21.54 8.80
N MET A 221 2.19 -21.13 9.22
CA MET A 221 1.40 -21.85 10.22
C MET A 221 0.78 -23.14 9.67
N TYR A 222 0.32 -23.16 8.42
CA TYR A 222 -0.49 -24.26 7.89
C TYR A 222 0.35 -25.33 7.19
N ARG A 223 -0.04 -26.59 7.40
CA ARG A 223 0.68 -27.76 6.89
C ARG A 223 0.54 -27.85 5.37
N THR A 224 1.67 -28.07 4.69
CA THR A 224 1.72 -28.32 3.24
C THR A 224 2.49 -29.62 2.97
N ASN A 225 3.17 -29.73 1.82
CA ASN A 225 3.82 -30.95 1.35
C ASN A 225 4.94 -31.48 2.25
N TRP A 226 5.53 -30.64 3.11
CA TRP A 226 6.63 -31.03 4.01
C TRP A 226 6.17 -31.48 5.39
N ALA A 227 4.87 -31.74 5.58
CA ALA A 227 4.26 -32.26 6.81
C ALA A 227 4.42 -31.42 8.10
N ILE A 228 5.18 -30.33 8.07
CA ILE A 228 5.32 -29.35 9.17
C ILE A 228 4.18 -28.34 9.11
N GLY A 229 3.58 -28.04 10.26
CA GLY A 229 2.48 -27.07 10.41
C GLY A 229 1.17 -27.72 10.87
N HIS A 230 0.11 -26.92 10.90
CA HIS A 230 -1.21 -27.33 11.36
C HIS A 230 -2.16 -27.65 10.19
N GLY A 231 -2.95 -28.73 10.31
CA GLY A 231 -4.11 -28.94 9.45
C GLY A 231 -5.29 -28.10 9.96
N LEU A 232 -5.96 -27.34 9.07
CA LEU A 232 -7.07 -26.48 9.48
C LEU A 232 -8.23 -27.30 10.07
N LYS A 233 -8.54 -28.44 9.45
CA LYS A 233 -9.55 -29.37 9.94
C LYS A 233 -9.22 -29.89 11.34
N ASP A 234 -7.96 -30.29 11.57
CA ASP A 234 -7.51 -30.77 12.88
C ASP A 234 -7.68 -29.69 13.96
N ILE A 235 -7.32 -28.44 13.65
CA ILE A 235 -7.53 -27.30 14.55
C ILE A 235 -9.03 -27.16 14.87
N LEU A 236 -9.89 -27.14 13.86
CA LEU A 236 -11.33 -26.93 14.05
C LEU A 236 -11.94 -28.05 14.93
N GLU A 237 -11.69 -29.31 14.60
CA GLU A 237 -12.28 -30.45 15.32
C GLU A 237 -11.73 -30.63 16.74
N ALA A 238 -10.52 -30.14 17.03
CA ALA A 238 -9.96 -30.12 18.38
C ALA A 238 -10.72 -29.17 19.32
N HIS A 239 -11.35 -28.11 18.79
CA HIS A 239 -12.03 -27.09 19.59
C HIS A 239 -13.51 -27.44 19.81
N LYS A 240 -13.79 -28.09 20.94
CA LYS A 240 -15.12 -28.47 21.42
C LYS A 240 -15.24 -28.24 22.93
N GLY A 241 -16.39 -27.74 23.38
CA GLY A 241 -16.65 -27.47 24.79
C GLY A 241 -17.89 -28.21 25.32
N PRO A 242 -18.08 -28.25 26.66
CA PRO A 242 -19.21 -28.94 27.29
C PRO A 242 -20.58 -28.46 26.82
N PHE A 243 -20.68 -27.20 26.40
CA PHE A 243 -21.94 -26.56 25.97
C PHE A 243 -22.14 -26.52 24.44
N THR A 244 -21.10 -26.82 23.64
CA THR A 244 -21.13 -26.61 22.18
C THR A 244 -21.26 -27.92 21.39
N GLY A 245 -21.55 -29.04 22.06
CA GLY A 245 -21.73 -30.35 21.41
C GLY A 245 -20.51 -30.77 20.59
N GLN A 246 -20.69 -30.89 19.27
CA GLN A 246 -19.62 -31.27 18.33
C GLN A 246 -18.66 -30.12 17.96
N GLY A 247 -18.84 -28.92 18.55
CA GLY A 247 -17.96 -27.77 18.30
C GLY A 247 -17.97 -27.35 16.83
N HIS A 248 -16.79 -27.22 16.22
CA HIS A 248 -16.61 -26.75 14.85
C HIS A 248 -16.64 -27.85 13.78
N LYS A 249 -17.08 -29.07 14.12
CA LYS A 249 -17.17 -30.18 13.16
C LYS A 249 -18.04 -29.79 11.95
N GLY A 250 -17.55 -30.03 10.74
CA GLY A 250 -18.26 -29.71 9.50
C GLY A 250 -17.96 -28.32 8.92
N LEU A 251 -17.34 -27.40 9.70
CA LEU A 251 -17.04 -26.06 9.20
C LEU A 251 -15.98 -26.06 8.09
N TYR A 252 -14.97 -26.94 8.19
CA TYR A 252 -13.97 -27.09 7.13
C TYR A 252 -14.62 -27.48 5.81
N GLU A 253 -15.52 -28.47 5.83
CA GLU A 253 -16.24 -28.92 4.66
C GLU A 253 -17.13 -27.81 4.07
N ILE A 254 -17.88 -27.08 4.92
CA ILE A 254 -18.71 -25.97 4.46
C ILE A 254 -17.87 -24.90 3.74
N LEU A 255 -16.75 -24.49 4.34
CA LEU A 255 -15.90 -23.42 3.82
C LEU A 255 -15.05 -23.83 2.61
N THR A 256 -14.83 -25.13 2.39
CA THR A 256 -14.10 -25.65 1.21
C THR A 256 -15.02 -26.06 0.07
N THR A 257 -16.32 -26.23 0.31
CA THR A 257 -17.29 -26.65 -0.72
C THR A 257 -18.24 -25.54 -1.15
N SER A 258 -18.53 -24.55 -0.30
CA SER A 258 -19.46 -23.47 -0.60
C SER A 258 -18.75 -22.12 -0.81
N TRP A 259 -18.72 -21.68 -2.06
CA TRP A 259 -18.26 -20.33 -2.41
C TRP A 259 -19.11 -19.23 -1.78
N HIS A 260 -20.41 -19.46 -1.60
CA HIS A 260 -21.29 -18.51 -0.93
C HIS A 260 -20.95 -18.36 0.56
N ALA A 261 -20.54 -19.44 1.23
CA ALA A 261 -20.11 -19.37 2.63
C ALA A 261 -18.84 -18.51 2.77
N GLN A 262 -17.85 -18.74 1.90
CA GLN A 262 -16.63 -17.92 1.85
C GLN A 262 -16.93 -16.45 1.52
N LEU A 263 -17.76 -16.20 0.50
CA LEU A 263 -18.14 -14.84 0.12
C LEU A 263 -18.85 -14.09 1.25
N SER A 264 -19.76 -14.76 1.95
CA SER A 264 -20.48 -14.19 3.09
C SER A 264 -19.52 -13.73 4.20
N LEU A 265 -18.58 -14.60 4.60
CA LEU A 265 -17.58 -14.27 5.62
C LEU A 265 -16.66 -13.14 5.15
N ASN A 266 -16.17 -13.20 3.92
CA ASN A 266 -15.25 -12.20 3.37
C ASN A 266 -15.89 -10.83 3.26
N LEU A 267 -17.15 -10.74 2.82
CA LEU A 267 -17.88 -9.46 2.76
C LEU A 267 -18.16 -8.90 4.14
N ALA A 268 -18.52 -9.74 5.12
CA ALA A 268 -18.70 -9.30 6.49
C ALA A 268 -17.41 -8.70 7.06
N MET A 269 -16.28 -9.40 6.93
CA MET A 269 -14.99 -8.95 7.44
C MET A 269 -14.46 -7.72 6.70
N LEU A 270 -14.53 -7.69 5.36
CA LEU A 270 -14.05 -6.56 4.56
C LEU A 270 -14.91 -5.31 4.76
N GLY A 271 -16.22 -5.47 4.90
CA GLY A 271 -17.14 -4.38 5.24
C GLY A 271 -16.81 -3.77 6.60
N SER A 272 -16.64 -4.61 7.63
CA SER A 272 -16.21 -4.16 8.95
C SER A 272 -14.83 -3.49 8.93
N LEU A 273 -13.86 -4.07 8.20
CA LEU A 273 -12.53 -3.47 8.05
C LEU A 273 -12.59 -2.10 7.39
N THR A 274 -13.44 -1.92 6.37
CA THR A 274 -13.61 -0.62 5.68
C THR A 274 -14.14 0.45 6.63
N ILE A 275 -15.03 0.09 7.56
CA ILE A 275 -15.52 1.00 8.60
C ILE A 275 -14.38 1.36 9.58
N VAL A 276 -13.59 0.38 10.01
CA VAL A 276 -12.42 0.63 10.88
C VAL A 276 -11.41 1.53 10.19
N VAL A 277 -11.14 1.32 8.90
CA VAL A 277 -10.27 2.18 8.08
C VAL A 277 -10.78 3.62 8.08
N ALA A 278 -12.09 3.83 7.92
CA ALA A 278 -12.66 5.18 7.99
C ALA A 278 -12.40 5.83 9.35
N HIS A 279 -12.61 5.10 10.46
CA HIS A 279 -12.33 5.61 11.81
C HIS A 279 -10.85 5.94 12.03
N HIS A 280 -9.96 5.07 11.60
CA HIS A 280 -8.53 5.27 11.74
C HIS A 280 -8.03 6.44 10.89
N MET A 281 -8.47 6.56 9.63
CA MET A 281 -7.93 7.58 8.72
C MET A 281 -8.34 9.01 9.10
N TYR A 282 -9.52 9.24 9.67
CA TYR A 282 -9.89 10.61 10.09
C TYR A 282 -9.19 11.02 11.39
N SER A 283 -8.92 10.06 12.29
CA SER A 283 -8.34 10.33 13.62
C SER A 283 -6.81 10.25 13.63
N MET A 284 -6.23 9.52 12.68
CA MET A 284 -4.80 9.36 12.47
C MET A 284 -4.49 9.53 10.97
N PRO A 285 -4.51 10.77 10.44
CA PRO A 285 -4.31 11.03 9.02
C PRO A 285 -2.96 10.46 8.54
N PRO A 286 -2.93 9.45 7.64
CA PRO A 286 -1.69 8.77 7.27
C PRO A 286 -0.86 9.54 6.23
N ILE A 287 -1.42 10.61 5.68
CA ILE A 287 -0.84 11.43 4.62
C ILE A 287 -1.03 12.90 4.99
N HIS A 288 -0.22 13.77 4.39
CA HIS A 288 -0.26 15.21 4.59
C HIS A 288 -1.69 15.75 4.48
N THR A 289 -2.11 16.56 5.45
CA THR A 289 -3.41 17.25 5.46
C THR A 289 -3.28 18.67 4.93
#